data_AF-A0A7W1K1J9-F1
#
_entry.id   AF-A0A7W1K1J9-F1
#
_cell.length_a   1.000
_cell.length_b   1.000
_cell.length_c   1.000
_cell.angle_alpha   90.00
_cell.angle_beta   90.00
_cell.angle_gamma   90.00
#
_symmetry.space_group_name_H-M   'P 1'
#
loop_
_entity.id
_entity.type
_entity.pdbx_description
1 polymer ?
#
loop_
_entity_poly.entity_id
_entity_poly.type
_entity_poly.pdbx_seq_one_letter_code
_entity_poly.pdbx_strand_id
1 'polypeptide(L)'
;MPMWGLGITVVGAAEKQAELEPQVRRAAEGVAMESFQGGPHEGDLAFTVSVDAFDEQAAGRLGDELLRRADLPSQYKVVLAVKQWADA
;
A
#
# COMPACT_ATOMS: atom_id res chain seq x y z
N MET A 1 -14.76 -11.21 11.56
CA MET A 1 -13.36 -11.70 11.72
C MET A 1 -12.48 -10.45 11.74
N PRO A 2 -11.36 -10.40 12.49
CA PRO A 2 -10.48 -9.24 12.43
C PRO A 2 -9.94 -9.07 11.00
N MET A 3 -10.00 -7.86 10.46
CA MET A 3 -9.47 -7.52 9.14
C MET A 3 -8.09 -6.88 9.27
N TRP A 4 -7.23 -7.09 8.28
CA TRP A 4 -5.84 -6.58 8.29
C TRP A 4 -5.62 -5.61 7.14
N GLY A 5 -5.56 -4.31 7.42
CA GLY A 5 -5.24 -3.28 6.43
C GLY A 5 -3.73 -3.18 6.17
N LEU A 6 -3.34 -2.85 4.93
CA LEU A 6 -1.95 -2.63 4.53
C LEU A 6 -1.71 -1.16 4.13
N GLY A 7 -1.05 -0.39 4.98
CA GLY A 7 -0.52 0.92 4.61
C GLY A 7 0.77 0.78 3.80
N ILE A 8 0.93 1.53 2.71
CA ILE A 8 2.15 1.59 1.91
C ILE A 8 2.59 3.04 1.78
N THR A 9 3.67 3.41 2.47
CA THR A 9 4.23 4.76 2.39
C THR A 9 5.42 4.77 1.43
N VAL A 10 5.41 5.66 0.44
CA VAL A 10 6.48 5.84 -0.53
C VAL A 10 7.20 7.16 -0.23
N VAL A 11 8.32 7.07 0.48
CA VAL A 11 9.10 8.22 0.94
C VAL A 11 9.92 8.81 -0.21
N GLY A 12 9.91 10.14 -0.34
CA GLY A 12 10.67 10.87 -1.36
C GLY A 12 9.97 11.09 -2.71
N ALA A 13 8.66 10.85 -2.79
CA ALA A 13 7.90 10.93 -4.03
C ALA A 13 6.71 11.92 -4.01
N ALA A 14 6.61 12.81 -3.00
CA ALA A 14 5.48 13.73 -2.86
C ALA A 14 5.19 14.53 -4.16
N GLU A 15 6.23 15.02 -4.83
CA GLU A 15 6.13 15.77 -6.10
C GLU A 15 5.74 14.89 -7.30
N LYS A 16 5.87 13.57 -7.16
CA LYS A 16 5.61 12.55 -8.19
C LYS A 16 4.36 11.71 -7.88
N GLN A 17 3.54 12.13 -6.91
CA GLN A 17 2.32 11.43 -6.52
C GLN A 17 1.42 11.07 -7.71
N ALA A 18 1.12 12.04 -8.58
CA ALA A 18 0.23 11.83 -9.73
C ALA A 18 0.80 10.82 -10.75
N GLU A 19 2.12 10.64 -10.77
CA GLU A 19 2.82 9.69 -11.66
C GLU A 19 2.83 8.27 -11.07
N LEU A 20 2.99 8.15 -9.75
CA LEU A 20 3.07 6.87 -9.05
C LEU A 20 1.71 6.31 -8.63
N GLU A 21 0.73 7.16 -8.34
CA GLU A 21 -0.62 6.75 -7.96
C GLU A 21 -1.24 5.71 -8.92
N PRO A 22 -1.25 5.90 -10.26
CA PRO A 22 -1.81 4.90 -11.15
C PRO A 22 -1.01 3.57 -11.16
N GLN A 23 0.30 3.62 -10.88
CA GLN A 23 1.14 2.41 -10.82
C GLN A 23 0.82 1.60 -9.56
N VAL A 24 0.80 2.26 -8.40
CA VAL A 24 0.46 1.63 -7.12
C VAL A 24 -0.99 1.15 -7.11
N ARG A 25 -1.92 1.95 -7.67
CA ARG A 25 -3.33 1.55 -7.80
C ARG A 25 -3.49 0.30 -8.68
N ARG A 26 -2.86 0.26 -9.85
CA ARG A 26 -2.92 -0.94 -10.72
C ARG A 26 -2.30 -2.16 -10.05
N ALA A 27 -1.20 -1.98 -9.32
CA ALA A 27 -0.62 -3.04 -8.52
C ALA A 27 -1.62 -3.55 -7.49
N ALA A 28 -2.26 -2.63 -6.75
CA ALA A 28 -3.23 -2.91 -5.71
C ALA A 28 -4.49 -3.64 -6.23
N GLU A 29 -5.04 -3.22 -7.38
CA GLU A 29 -6.16 -3.90 -8.06
C GLU A 29 -5.88 -5.39 -8.32
N GLY A 30 -4.60 -5.75 -8.48
CA GLY A 30 -4.17 -7.12 -8.70
C GLY A 30 -3.99 -7.98 -7.44
N VAL A 31 -4.05 -7.40 -6.23
CA VAL A 31 -3.74 -8.08 -4.95
C VAL A 31 -4.97 -8.23 -4.03
N ALA A 32 -6.17 -8.27 -4.63
CA ALA A 32 -7.45 -8.33 -3.89
C ALA A 32 -7.67 -7.15 -2.94
N MET A 33 -7.37 -5.94 -3.44
CA MET A 33 -7.64 -4.68 -2.75
C MET A 33 -9.15 -4.44 -2.60
N GLU A 34 -9.55 -4.14 -1.36
CA GLU A 34 -10.89 -3.68 -0.97
C GLU A 34 -11.01 -2.16 -1.19
N SER A 35 -9.97 -1.41 -0.82
CA SER A 35 -9.96 0.05 -0.98
C SER A 35 -8.55 0.62 -1.15
N PHE A 36 -8.48 1.75 -1.84
CA PHE A 36 -7.26 2.54 -2.07
C PHE A 36 -7.47 3.97 -1.59
N GLN A 37 -6.53 4.49 -0.81
CA GLN A 37 -6.48 5.90 -0.44
C GLN A 37 -5.08 6.46 -0.64
N GLY A 38 -4.93 7.36 -1.60
CA GLY A 38 -3.71 8.18 -1.75
C GLY A 38 -3.83 9.47 -0.95
N GLY A 39 -2.75 9.86 -0.27
CA GLY A 39 -2.70 11.13 0.44
C GLY A 39 -1.31 11.48 0.98
N PRO A 40 -1.05 12.77 1.22
CA PRO A 40 0.18 13.19 1.88
C PRO A 40 0.18 12.72 3.35
N HIS A 41 1.28 12.12 3.80
CA HIS A 41 1.50 11.72 5.19
C HIS A 41 2.82 12.34 5.66
N GLU A 42 2.77 13.25 6.64
CA GLU A 42 3.95 13.92 7.24
C GLU A 42 4.97 14.54 6.23
N GLY A 43 4.52 14.96 5.05
CA GLY A 43 5.39 15.54 4.01
C GLY A 43 5.92 14.52 2.99
N ASP A 44 5.59 13.25 3.16
CA ASP A 44 5.82 12.16 2.21
C ASP A 44 4.54 11.74 1.50
N LEU A 45 4.69 10.96 0.43
CA LEU A 45 3.60 10.33 -0.28
C LEU A 45 3.19 9.03 0.41
N ALA A 46 1.93 8.90 0.82
CA ALA A 46 1.38 7.65 1.33
C ALA A 46 0.21 7.14 0.49
N PHE A 47 0.20 5.83 0.27
CA PHE A 47 -0.91 5.10 -0.32
C PHE A 47 -1.36 4.03 0.66
N THR A 48 -2.58 4.13 1.16
CA THR A 48 -3.17 3.08 1.98
C THR A 48 -3.92 2.12 1.07
N VAL A 49 -3.59 0.84 1.19
CA VAL A 49 -4.25 -0.24 0.45
C VAL A 49 -4.88 -1.19 1.46
N SER A 50 -6.20 -1.16 1.56
CA SER A 50 -6.89 -2.14 2.40
C SER A 50 -7.02 -3.43 1.61
N VAL A 51 -6.55 -4.54 2.17
CA VAL A 51 -6.71 -5.88 1.63
C VAL A 51 -7.38 -6.73 2.68
N ASP A 52 -8.22 -7.67 2.28
CA ASP A 52 -8.72 -8.67 3.22
C ASP A 52 -7.67 -9.78 3.36
N ALA A 53 -7.03 -9.83 4.52
CA ALA A 53 -6.06 -10.86 4.85
C ALA A 53 -6.46 -11.54 6.15
N PHE A 54 -6.27 -12.86 6.20
CA PHE A 54 -6.63 -13.68 7.35
C PHE A 54 -5.70 -13.43 8.56
N ASP A 55 -4.45 -13.06 8.30
CA ASP A 55 -3.40 -12.87 9.29
C ASP A 55 -2.32 -11.90 8.79
N GLU A 56 -1.43 -11.47 9.69
CA GLU A 56 -0.32 -10.55 9.41
C GLU A 56 0.65 -11.07 8.34
N GLN A 57 0.92 -12.38 8.31
CA GLN A 57 1.80 -12.98 7.29
C GLN A 57 1.14 -12.96 5.90
N ALA A 58 -0.17 -13.21 5.82
CA ALA A 58 -0.92 -13.05 4.59
C ALA A 58 -0.88 -11.59 4.10
N ALA A 59 -1.11 -10.62 4.98
CA ALA A 59 -1.01 -9.20 4.65
C ALA A 59 0.41 -8.80 4.20
N GLY A 60 1.45 -9.32 4.86
CA GLY A 60 2.85 -9.11 4.48
C GLY A 60 3.17 -9.62 3.08
N ARG A 61 2.74 -10.85 2.75
CA ARG A 61 2.89 -11.42 1.40
C ARG A 61 2.17 -10.63 0.32
N LEU A 62 0.97 -10.13 0.62
CA LEU A 62 0.23 -9.24 -0.29
C LEU A 62 0.98 -7.92 -0.48
N GLY A 63 1.61 -7.40 0.58
CA GLY A 63 2.45 -6.22 0.50
C GLY A 63 3.69 -6.42 -0.38
N ASP A 64 4.42 -7.52 -0.21
CA ASP A 64 5.55 -7.86 -1.07
C ASP A 64 5.14 -8.01 -2.54
N GLU A 65 4.01 -8.68 -2.81
CA GLU A 65 3.50 -8.82 -4.17
C GLU A 65 3.04 -7.48 -4.75
N LEU A 66 2.45 -6.61 -3.93
CA LEU A 66 2.09 -5.25 -4.35
C LEU A 66 3.33 -4.44 -4.74
N LEU A 67 4.40 -4.48 -3.93
CA LEU A 67 5.66 -3.83 -4.25
C LEU A 67 6.26 -4.36 -5.56
N ARG A 68 6.22 -5.69 -5.76
CA ARG A 68 6.70 -6.33 -6.97
C ARG A 68 5.91 -5.90 -8.22
N ARG A 69 4.60 -5.67 -8.08
CA ARG A 69 3.71 -5.25 -9.17
C ARG A 69 3.74 -3.74 -9.43
N ALA A 70 3.96 -2.94 -8.39
CA ALA A 70 4.03 -1.49 -8.51
C ALA A 70 5.28 -1.05 -9.28
N ASP A 71 6.28 -1.93 -9.42
CA ASP A 71 7.52 -1.71 -10.19
C ASP A 71 8.16 -0.35 -9.85
N LEU A 72 8.13 -0.01 -8.56
CA LEU A 72 8.55 1.30 -8.09
C LEU A 72 10.06 1.45 -8.28
N PRO A 73 10.52 2.58 -8.83
CA PRO A 73 11.95 2.85 -8.98
C PRO A 73 12.69 2.74 -7.64
N SER A 74 13.86 2.10 -7.67
CA SER A 74 14.70 1.85 -6.47
C SER A 74 15.15 3.10 -5.71
N GLN A 75 15.03 4.27 -6.32
CA GLN A 75 15.28 5.57 -5.67
C GLN A 75 14.23 5.93 -4.61
N TYR A 76 13.06 5.29 -4.65
CA TYR A 76 11.99 5.51 -3.68
C TYR A 76 12.08 4.47 -2.56
N LYS A 77 12.00 4.95 -1.32
CA LYS A 77 11.94 4.06 -0.16
C LYS A 77 10.49 3.72 0.11
N VAL A 78 10.15 2.43 0.07
CA VAL A 78 8.81 1.98 0.40
C VAL A 78 8.78 1.40 1.81
N VAL A 79 7.79 1.82 2.60
CA VAL A 79 7.54 1.37 3.95
C VAL A 79 6.19 0.69 3.97
N LEU A 80 6.16 -0.60 4.31
CA LEU A 80 4.94 -1.35 4.53
C LEU A 80 4.54 -1.26 6.00
N ALA A 81 3.30 -0.87 6.25
CA ALA A 81 2.69 -0.82 7.57
C ALA A 81 1.46 -1.72 7.57
N VAL A 82 1.61 -2.94 8.09
CA VAL A 82 0.46 -3.83 8.32
C VAL A 82 -0.23 -3.39 9.61
N LYS A 83 -1.53 -3.14 9.54
CA LYS A 83 -2.34 -2.72 10.70
C LYS A 83 -3.62 -3.53 10.76
N GLN A 84 -3.84 -4.20 11.88
CA GLN A 84 -5.12 -4.84 12.17
C GLN A 84 -6.20 -3.78 12.45
N TRP A 85 -7.33 -3.86 11.77
CA TRP A 85 -8.51 -3.02 12.04
C TRP A 85 -9.61 -3.92 12.61
N ALA A 86 -10.33 -3.42 13.62
CA ALA A 86 -11.54 -4.07 14.09
C ALA A 86 -12.67 -3.70 13.10
N ASP A 87 -13.34 -4.72 12.57
CA ASP A 87 -14.63 -4.57 11.89
C ASP A 87 -15.55 -3.78 12.83
N ALA A 88 -16.00 -2.59 12.39
CA ALA A 88 -16.80 -1.67 13.21
C ALA A 88 -18.27 -2.10 13.26
#